data_AF-A0A6J4D238-F1
#
_entry.id   AF-A0A6J4D238-F1
#
_cell.length_a   1.000
_cell.length_b   1.000
_cell.length_c   1.000
_cell.angle_alpha   90.00
_cell.angle_beta   90.00
_cell.angle_gamma   90.00
#
_symmetry.space_group_name_H-M   'P 1'
#
loop_
_entity.id
_entity.type
_entity.pdbx_description
1 polymer ?
#
loop_
_entity_poly.entity_id
_entity_poly.type
_entity_poly.pdbx_seq_one_letter_code
_entity_poly.pdbx_strand_id
1 'polypeptide(L)'
;MVTTARAMVCLTLWFSVCQVRGFHIPPKMNKTIQELMNHYDVSAKLIFSGKPIFSKEALNGKMETKRVFLGGVLEAYEKIIGQMLKELPTPSPQTVTAAPSNNADTRLQGGEDVRVQLSYILKKVQELRKHHYQEQDMFLQRLQALKHIKMDDLIIQNKALFELPFLYAEASSLPDSMKMQMRRRRRRRQARRVKTSQRA
;
A
#
# COMPACT_ATOMS: atom_id res chain seq x y z
N MET A 1 -15.50 40.78 26.68
CA MET A 1 -15.84 39.34 26.86
C MET A 1 -16.35 38.66 25.57
N VAL A 2 -16.93 39.39 24.61
CA VAL A 2 -17.45 38.79 23.36
C VAL A 2 -16.35 38.36 22.37
N THR A 3 -15.20 39.01 22.39
CA THR A 3 -14.07 38.75 21.48
C THR A 3 -13.30 37.47 21.83
N THR A 4 -13.14 37.18 23.11
CA THR A 4 -12.52 35.94 23.61
C THR A 4 -13.40 34.72 23.34
N ALA A 5 -14.73 34.88 23.47
CA ALA A 5 -15.69 33.83 23.15
C ALA A 5 -15.66 33.45 21.66
N ARG A 6 -15.59 34.44 20.75
CA ARG A 6 -15.48 34.18 19.30
C ARG A 6 -14.15 33.51 18.92
N ALA A 7 -13.03 33.89 19.55
CA ALA A 7 -11.73 33.28 19.29
C ALA A 7 -11.66 31.81 19.74
N MET A 8 -12.25 31.48 20.90
CA MET A 8 -12.36 30.09 21.37
C MET A 8 -13.23 29.24 20.45
N VAL A 9 -14.38 29.76 19.99
CA VAL A 9 -15.28 29.05 19.07
C VAL A 9 -14.61 28.77 17.73
N CYS A 10 -13.80 29.70 17.21
CA CYS A 10 -13.05 29.48 15.98
C CYS A 10 -11.93 28.44 16.16
N LEU A 11 -11.24 28.42 17.31
CA LEU A 11 -10.19 27.42 17.60
C LEU A 11 -10.76 26.01 17.76
N THR A 12 -11.89 25.85 18.45
CA THR A 12 -12.53 24.54 18.63
C THR A 12 -13.14 24.01 17.32
N LEU A 13 -13.70 24.89 16.48
CA LEU A 13 -14.16 24.53 15.14
C LEU A 13 -12.98 24.12 14.23
N TRP A 14 -11.80 24.74 14.39
CA TRP A 14 -10.61 24.36 13.64
C TRP A 14 -10.09 22.98 14.05
N PHE A 15 -10.09 22.67 15.35
CA PHE A 15 -9.73 21.34 15.85
C PHE A 15 -10.73 20.26 15.44
N SER A 16 -12.03 20.57 15.30
CA SER A 16 -13.04 19.58 14.87
C SER A 16 -12.97 19.26 13.37
N VAL A 17 -12.60 20.22 12.53
CA VAL A 17 -12.37 20.00 11.08
C VAL A 17 -11.00 19.35 10.84
N CYS A 18 -10.05 19.54 11.75
CA CYS A 18 -8.81 18.79 11.82
C CYS A 18 -8.98 17.45 12.57
N GLN A 19 -10.08 16.71 12.35
CA GLN A 19 -10.01 15.27 12.59
C GLN A 19 -8.84 14.75 11.77
N VAL A 20 -7.77 14.39 12.48
CA VAL A 20 -6.62 13.68 11.96
C VAL A 20 -7.21 12.52 11.18
N ARG A 21 -7.19 12.58 9.85
CA ARG A 21 -7.44 11.41 9.00
C ARG A 21 -6.25 10.47 9.18
N GLY A 22 -6.12 9.94 10.39
CA GLY A 22 -5.42 8.70 10.64
C GLY A 22 -6.32 7.64 10.01
N PHE A 23 -5.83 7.00 8.95
CA PHE A 23 -6.46 5.77 8.49
C PHE A 23 -6.37 4.77 9.65
N HIS A 24 -7.44 4.69 10.44
CA HIS A 24 -7.60 3.66 11.45
C HIS A 24 -7.99 2.38 10.74
N ILE A 25 -7.32 1.28 11.09
CA ILE A 25 -7.74 -0.07 10.67
C ILE A 25 -9.19 -0.25 11.15
N PRO A 26 -10.16 -0.54 10.27
CA PRO A 26 -11.55 -0.73 10.69
C PRO A 26 -11.64 -1.82 11.76
N PRO A 27 -12.52 -1.70 12.78
CA PRO A 27 -12.61 -2.68 13.87
C PRO A 27 -12.81 -4.12 13.38
N LYS A 28 -13.65 -4.30 12.35
CA LYS A 28 -13.85 -5.60 11.69
C LYS A 28 -12.56 -6.16 11.09
N MET A 29 -11.77 -5.33 10.41
CA MET A 29 -10.48 -5.73 9.83
C MET A 29 -9.51 -6.17 10.92
N ASN A 30 -9.42 -5.41 12.02
CA ASN A 30 -8.54 -5.78 13.12
C ASN A 30 -8.95 -7.11 13.75
N LYS A 31 -10.25 -7.30 14.01
CA LYS A 31 -10.78 -8.56 14.56
C LYS A 31 -10.45 -9.75 13.64
N THR A 32 -10.71 -9.63 12.34
CA THR A 32 -10.41 -10.68 11.36
C THR A 32 -8.92 -11.00 11.27
N ILE A 33 -8.03 -9.99 11.36
CA ILE A 33 -6.58 -10.22 11.40
C ILE A 33 -6.19 -11.07 12.62
N GLN A 34 -6.74 -10.76 13.80
CA GLN A 34 -6.46 -11.52 15.02
C GLN A 34 -6.96 -12.96 14.94
N GLU A 35 -8.16 -13.18 14.41
CA GLU A 35 -8.73 -14.52 14.20
C GLU A 35 -7.85 -15.35 13.25
N LEU A 36 -7.38 -14.75 12.15
CA LEU A 36 -6.47 -15.40 11.22
C LEU A 36 -5.08 -15.65 11.84
N MET A 37 -4.55 -14.72 12.62
CA MET A 37 -3.27 -14.92 13.32
C MET A 37 -3.33 -16.11 14.29
N ASN A 38 -4.46 -16.30 14.96
CA ASN A 38 -4.68 -17.47 15.83
C ASN A 38 -4.80 -18.77 15.03
N HIS A 39 -5.37 -18.73 13.83
CA HIS A 39 -5.46 -19.90 12.95
C HIS A 39 -4.09 -20.31 12.38
N TYR A 40 -3.31 -19.34 11.90
CA TYR A 40 -1.96 -19.55 11.38
C TYR A 40 -0.92 -19.49 12.51
N ASP A 41 -1.20 -20.15 13.63
CA ASP A 41 -0.40 -20.05 14.86
C ASP A 41 1.09 -20.33 14.58
N VAL A 42 1.91 -19.31 14.84
CA VAL A 42 3.37 -19.36 14.68
C VAL A 42 3.99 -18.85 15.98
N SER A 43 5.03 -19.54 16.46
CA SER A 43 5.75 -19.14 17.66
C SER A 43 6.15 -17.66 17.63
N ALA A 44 5.88 -16.95 18.72
CA ALA A 44 6.27 -15.55 18.90
C ALA A 44 7.76 -15.29 18.63
N LYS A 45 8.63 -16.27 18.91
CA LYS A 45 10.07 -16.18 18.62
C LYS A 45 10.37 -16.04 17.12
N LEU A 46 9.56 -16.67 16.27
CA LEU A 46 9.68 -16.58 14.82
C LEU A 46 9.12 -15.26 14.30
N ILE A 47 7.95 -14.84 14.82
CA ILE A 47 7.30 -13.57 14.47
C ILE A 47 8.21 -12.38 14.82
N PHE A 48 8.81 -12.39 16.00
CA PHE A 48 9.65 -11.30 16.53
C PHE A 48 11.15 -11.57 16.35
N SER A 49 11.54 -12.35 15.35
CA SER A 49 12.93 -12.72 15.05
C SER A 49 13.84 -11.55 14.61
N GLY A 50 13.30 -10.32 14.52
CA GLY A 50 14.02 -9.14 14.04
C GLY A 50 14.14 -9.03 12.52
N LYS A 51 13.58 -9.99 11.77
CA LYS A 51 13.57 -10.01 10.30
C LYS A 51 12.15 -9.80 9.76
N PRO A 52 11.65 -8.56 9.66
CA PRO A 52 10.32 -8.32 9.12
C PRO A 52 10.28 -8.66 7.62
N ILE A 53 9.14 -9.17 7.15
CA ILE A 53 8.92 -9.48 5.71
C ILE A 53 9.07 -8.22 4.86
N PHE A 54 8.57 -7.08 5.36
CA PHE A 54 8.67 -5.78 4.71
C PHE A 54 9.52 -4.82 5.54
N SER A 55 10.57 -4.24 4.94
CA SER A 55 11.39 -3.22 5.61
C SER A 55 10.58 -1.96 5.86
N LYS A 56 10.67 -1.43 7.08
CA LYS A 56 10.05 -0.15 7.47
C LYS A 56 10.88 1.06 7.02
N GLU A 57 12.13 0.86 6.60
CA GLU A 57 13.04 1.94 6.21
C GLU A 57 12.50 2.76 5.04
N ALA A 58 11.85 2.09 4.08
CA ALA A 58 11.21 2.74 2.93
C ALA A 58 10.06 3.70 3.33
N LEU A 59 9.55 3.60 4.56
CA LEU A 59 8.52 4.48 5.11
C LEU A 59 9.08 5.78 5.68
N ASN A 60 10.41 5.97 5.74
CA ASN A 60 11.04 7.18 6.24
C ASN A 60 11.28 8.26 5.16
N GLY A 61 11.05 7.92 3.88
CA GLY A 61 11.33 8.79 2.73
C GLY A 61 10.28 9.86 2.41
N LYS A 62 10.36 10.41 1.19
CA LYS A 62 9.35 11.34 0.64
C LYS A 62 8.01 10.63 0.43
N MET A 63 6.90 11.37 0.48
CA MET A 63 5.55 10.80 0.35
C MET A 63 5.35 10.00 -0.94
N GLU A 64 5.94 10.45 -2.04
CA GLU A 64 5.88 9.77 -3.33
C GLU A 64 6.55 8.39 -3.26
N THR A 65 7.74 8.32 -2.66
CA THR A 65 8.48 7.05 -2.45
C THR A 65 7.70 6.11 -1.53
N LYS A 66 7.12 6.64 -0.44
CA LYS A 66 6.28 5.83 0.47
C LYS A 66 5.08 5.23 -0.25
N ARG A 67 4.41 6.02 -1.11
CA ARG A 67 3.26 5.55 -1.88
C ARG A 67 3.64 4.43 -2.84
N VAL A 68 4.73 4.57 -3.58
CA VAL A 68 5.21 3.52 -4.50
C VAL A 68 5.53 2.25 -3.72
N PHE A 69 6.25 2.37 -2.60
CA PHE A 69 6.57 1.23 -1.75
C PHE A 69 5.31 0.54 -1.20
N LEU A 70 4.36 1.29 -0.64
CA LEU A 70 3.12 0.75 -0.09
C LEU A 70 2.23 0.13 -1.18
N GLY A 71 2.23 0.67 -2.41
CA GLY A 71 1.58 0.03 -3.56
C GLY A 71 2.11 -1.39 -3.79
N GLY A 72 3.44 -1.54 -3.81
CA GLY A 72 4.08 -2.85 -3.95
C GLY A 72 3.84 -3.79 -2.78
N VAL A 73 3.77 -3.26 -1.55
CA VAL A 73 3.40 -4.04 -0.36
C VAL A 73 1.96 -4.57 -0.47
N LEU A 74 1.01 -3.75 -0.92
CA LEU A 74 -0.38 -4.18 -1.13
C LEU A 74 -0.49 -5.21 -2.26
N GLU A 75 0.30 -5.09 -3.33
CA GLU A 75 0.42 -6.12 -4.37
C GLU A 75 0.94 -7.45 -3.81
N ALA A 76 1.97 -7.40 -2.96
CA ALA A 76 2.50 -8.59 -2.30
C ALA A 76 1.46 -9.25 -1.39
N TYR A 77 0.73 -8.46 -0.58
CA TYR A 77 -0.36 -9.00 0.26
C TYR A 77 -1.47 -9.64 -0.56
N GLU A 78 -1.86 -9.07 -1.71
CA GLU A 78 -2.84 -9.72 -2.60
C GLU A 78 -2.37 -11.11 -3.03
N LYS A 79 -1.09 -11.24 -3.43
CA LYS A 79 -0.50 -12.53 -3.83
C LYS A 79 -0.41 -13.52 -2.66
N ILE A 80 0.05 -13.07 -1.50
CA ILE A 80 0.17 -13.92 -0.29
C ILE A 80 -1.20 -14.45 0.11
N ILE A 81 -2.20 -13.58 0.25
CA ILE A 81 -3.54 -13.98 0.68
C ILE A 81 -4.22 -14.84 -0.39
N GLY A 82 -4.01 -14.52 -1.67
CA GLY A 82 -4.49 -15.35 -2.78
C GLY A 82 -3.90 -16.76 -2.75
N GLN A 83 -2.63 -16.91 -2.35
CA GLN A 83 -1.99 -18.21 -2.16
C GLN A 83 -2.54 -18.94 -0.94
N MET A 84 -2.70 -18.26 0.20
CA MET A 84 -3.32 -18.84 1.40
C MET A 84 -4.72 -19.40 1.11
N LEU A 85 -5.52 -18.71 0.28
CA LEU A 85 -6.84 -19.18 -0.14
C LEU A 85 -6.82 -20.45 -1.01
N LYS A 86 -5.77 -20.61 -1.84
CA LYS A 86 -5.57 -21.80 -2.69
C LYS A 86 -5.12 -23.01 -1.88
N GLU A 87 -4.37 -22.78 -0.80
CA GLU A 87 -3.86 -23.84 0.08
C GLU A 87 -4.92 -24.37 1.06
N LEU A 88 -6.04 -23.66 1.24
CA LEU A 88 -7.14 -24.17 2.03
C LEU A 88 -7.72 -25.46 1.41
N PRO A 89 -8.04 -26.48 2.24
CA PRO A 89 -8.65 -27.70 1.74
C PRO A 89 -9.91 -27.37 0.93
N THR A 90 -9.93 -27.86 -0.31
CA THR A 90 -11.11 -27.74 -1.17
C THR A 90 -12.06 -28.86 -0.78
N PRO A 91 -13.35 -28.61 -0.53
CA PRO A 91 -14.30 -29.69 -0.25
C PRO A 91 -14.37 -30.59 -1.49
N SER A 92 -13.78 -31.77 -1.41
CA SER A 92 -13.92 -32.83 -2.41
C SER A 92 -15.37 -33.33 -2.37
N PRO A 93 -15.99 -33.70 -3.50
CA PRO A 93 -17.35 -34.24 -3.50
C PRO A 93 -17.39 -35.50 -2.63
N GLN A 94 -18.28 -35.50 -1.64
CA GLN A 94 -18.54 -36.64 -0.77
C GLN A 94 -19.19 -37.74 -1.63
N THR A 95 -18.46 -38.84 -1.86
CA THR A 95 -19.08 -40.10 -2.24
C THR A 95 -19.97 -40.53 -1.06
N VAL A 96 -21.27 -40.61 -1.33
CA VAL A 96 -22.30 -41.05 -0.40
C VAL A 96 -22.00 -42.49 0.02
N THR A 97 -21.41 -42.69 1.20
CA THR A 97 -21.53 -43.95 1.92
C THR A 97 -21.42 -43.68 3.41
N ALA A 98 -22.48 -44.06 4.13
CA ALA A 98 -22.78 -43.68 5.49
C ALA A 98 -21.86 -44.34 6.53
N ALA A 99 -21.37 -43.53 7.48
CA ALA A 99 -21.16 -43.89 8.88
C ALA A 99 -21.02 -42.60 9.71
N PRO A 100 -21.68 -42.46 10.88
CA PRO A 100 -21.63 -41.23 11.66
C PRO A 100 -20.35 -41.23 12.52
N SER A 101 -19.37 -40.42 12.12
CA SER A 101 -18.23 -40.06 12.96
C SER A 101 -18.35 -38.58 13.33
N ASN A 102 -18.74 -38.31 14.58
CA ASN A 102 -19.08 -37.00 15.15
C ASN A 102 -17.89 -36.00 15.26
N ASN A 103 -16.80 -36.19 14.52
CA ASN A 103 -15.59 -35.37 14.59
C ASN A 103 -15.23 -34.66 13.27
N ALA A 104 -16.04 -34.81 12.21
CA ALA A 104 -15.77 -34.18 10.91
C ALA A 104 -16.30 -32.73 10.79
N ASP A 105 -17.34 -32.37 11.57
CA ASP A 105 -18.00 -31.06 11.48
C ASP A 105 -17.08 -29.90 11.89
N THR A 106 -16.24 -30.07 12.92
CA THR A 106 -15.41 -28.97 13.43
C THR A 106 -14.29 -28.56 12.47
N ARG A 107 -13.75 -29.50 11.68
CA ARG A 107 -12.67 -29.24 10.72
C ARG A 107 -13.15 -28.54 9.45
N LEU A 108 -14.36 -28.89 8.98
CA LEU A 108 -14.98 -28.25 7.82
C LEU A 108 -15.45 -26.83 8.16
N GLN A 109 -16.01 -26.64 9.36
CA GLN A 109 -16.52 -25.35 9.82
C GLN A 109 -15.40 -24.32 10.09
N GLY A 110 -14.24 -24.77 10.61
CA GLY A 110 -13.06 -23.91 10.74
C GLY A 110 -12.45 -23.49 9.40
N GLY A 111 -12.42 -24.39 8.41
CA GLY A 111 -11.89 -24.07 7.07
C GLY A 111 -12.78 -23.11 6.28
N GLU A 112 -14.11 -23.19 6.44
CA GLU A 112 -15.06 -22.28 5.82
C GLU A 112 -14.98 -20.87 6.42
N ASP A 113 -14.86 -20.75 7.74
CA ASP A 113 -14.67 -19.46 8.43
C ASP A 113 -13.36 -18.77 7.99
N VAL A 114 -12.24 -19.51 7.95
CA VAL A 114 -10.95 -18.97 7.50
C VAL A 114 -11.00 -18.51 6.04
N ARG A 115 -11.70 -19.23 5.16
CA ARG A 115 -11.90 -18.82 3.76
C ARG A 115 -12.64 -17.49 3.66
N VAL A 116 -13.70 -17.30 4.45
CA VAL A 116 -14.48 -16.05 4.49
C VAL A 116 -13.62 -14.89 5.02
N GLN A 117 -12.85 -15.13 6.08
CA GLN A 117 -11.96 -14.13 6.68
C GLN A 117 -10.85 -13.68 5.73
N LEU A 118 -10.15 -14.62 5.07
CA LEU A 118 -9.13 -14.30 4.08
C LEU A 118 -9.73 -13.56 2.87
N SER A 119 -10.88 -13.99 2.39
CA SER A 119 -11.58 -13.34 1.28
C SER A 119 -11.99 -11.90 1.62
N TYR A 120 -12.41 -11.66 2.86
CA TYR A 120 -12.72 -10.33 3.36
C TYR A 120 -11.49 -9.41 3.35
N ILE A 121 -10.36 -9.86 3.88
CA ILE A 121 -9.11 -9.09 3.88
C ILE A 121 -8.62 -8.85 2.46
N LEU A 122 -8.62 -9.88 1.61
CA LEU A 122 -8.23 -9.77 0.20
C LEU A 122 -9.02 -8.67 -0.51
N LYS A 123 -10.35 -8.68 -0.35
CA LYS A 123 -11.24 -7.66 -0.90
C LYS A 123 -10.86 -6.26 -0.41
N LYS A 124 -10.55 -6.08 0.88
CA LYS A 124 -10.13 -4.77 1.43
C LYS A 124 -8.80 -4.29 0.89
N VAL A 125 -7.83 -5.18 0.71
CA VAL A 125 -6.54 -4.85 0.07
C VAL A 125 -6.76 -4.42 -1.38
N GLN A 126 -7.57 -5.16 -2.14
CA GLN A 126 -7.90 -4.84 -3.53
C GLN A 126 -8.65 -3.51 -3.67
N GLU A 127 -9.65 -3.25 -2.81
CA GLU A 127 -10.37 -1.97 -2.78
C GLU A 127 -9.41 -0.79 -2.51
N LEU A 128 -8.54 -0.92 -1.51
CA LEU A 128 -7.55 0.12 -1.19
C LEU A 128 -6.62 0.39 -2.38
N ARG A 129 -6.13 -0.67 -3.04
CA ARG A 129 -5.23 -0.51 -4.19
C ARG A 129 -5.94 0.12 -5.39
N LYS A 130 -7.13 -0.39 -5.72
CA LYS A 130 -7.98 0.12 -6.80
C LYS A 130 -8.34 1.60 -6.63
N HIS A 131 -8.56 2.08 -5.41
CA HIS A 131 -9.02 3.46 -5.20
C HIS A 131 -7.90 4.46 -4.90
N HIS A 132 -6.77 4.02 -4.35
CA HIS A 132 -5.73 4.92 -3.85
C HIS A 132 -4.33 4.70 -4.44
N TYR A 133 -4.13 3.63 -5.21
CA TYR A 133 -2.80 3.24 -5.70
C TYR A 133 -2.73 2.95 -7.21
N GLN A 134 -3.75 3.34 -8.01
CA GLN A 134 -3.76 3.05 -9.46
C GLN A 134 -2.52 3.58 -10.20
N GLU A 135 -2.09 4.81 -9.91
CA GLU A 135 -0.89 5.38 -10.51
C GLU A 135 0.37 4.60 -10.13
N GLN A 136 0.43 4.15 -8.88
CA GLN A 136 1.54 3.36 -8.37
C GLN A 136 1.54 1.97 -9.01
N ASP A 137 0.38 1.34 -9.18
CA ASP A 137 0.25 0.04 -9.86
C ASP A 137 0.75 0.11 -11.30
N MET A 138 0.32 1.13 -12.06
CA MET A 138 0.80 1.34 -13.43
C MET A 138 2.32 1.55 -13.47
N PHE A 139 2.85 2.32 -12.53
CA PHE A 139 4.29 2.57 -12.44
C PHE A 139 5.06 1.29 -12.08
N LEU A 140 4.57 0.51 -11.11
CA LEU A 140 5.17 -0.76 -10.69
C LEU A 140 5.17 -1.79 -11.81
N GLN A 141 4.09 -1.89 -12.58
CA GLN A 141 4.02 -2.75 -13.77
C GLN A 141 5.09 -2.38 -14.81
N ARG A 142 5.29 -1.08 -15.07
CA ARG A 142 6.37 -0.62 -15.96
C ARG A 142 7.75 -1.00 -15.42
N LEU A 143 7.98 -0.84 -14.10
CA LEU A 143 9.23 -1.27 -13.48
C LEU A 143 9.45 -2.78 -13.54
N GLN A 144 8.39 -3.57 -13.38
CA GLN A 144 8.46 -5.02 -13.50
C GLN A 144 8.77 -5.44 -14.94
N ALA A 145 8.18 -4.78 -15.94
CA ALA A 145 8.49 -5.04 -17.35
C ALA A 145 9.99 -4.86 -17.66
N LEU A 146 10.65 -3.86 -17.05
CA LEU A 146 12.09 -3.68 -17.19
C LEU A 146 12.92 -4.88 -16.71
N LYS A 147 12.44 -5.61 -15.68
CA LYS A 147 13.11 -6.81 -15.17
C LYS A 147 12.99 -8.01 -16.10
N HIS A 148 12.05 -8.00 -17.02
CA HIS A 148 11.77 -9.10 -17.95
C HIS A 148 12.31 -8.84 -19.37
N ILE A 149 13.13 -7.80 -19.54
CA ILE A 149 13.83 -7.53 -20.80
C ILE A 149 14.82 -8.66 -21.08
N LYS A 150 14.77 -9.22 -22.29
CA LYS A 150 15.72 -10.23 -22.77
C LYS A 150 17.05 -9.55 -23.14
N MET A 151 17.96 -9.48 -22.19
CA MET A 151 19.23 -8.75 -22.33
C MET A 151 20.20 -9.41 -23.32
N ASP A 152 20.01 -10.69 -23.59
CA ASP A 152 20.80 -11.53 -24.50
C ASP A 152 20.32 -11.47 -25.95
N ASP A 153 19.15 -10.88 -26.22
CA ASP A 153 18.61 -10.74 -27.57
C ASP A 153 19.26 -9.56 -28.31
N LEU A 154 19.95 -9.88 -29.42
CA LEU A 154 20.65 -8.90 -30.26
C LEU A 154 19.74 -7.78 -30.78
N ILE A 155 18.47 -8.08 -31.09
CA ILE A 155 17.51 -7.08 -31.56
C ILE A 155 17.19 -6.10 -30.43
N ILE A 156 17.02 -6.61 -29.20
CA ILE A 156 16.76 -5.80 -28.02
C ILE A 156 17.97 -4.93 -27.69
N GLN A 157 19.18 -5.48 -27.75
CA GLN A 157 20.42 -4.73 -27.54
C GLN A 157 20.54 -3.56 -28.53
N ASN A 158 20.31 -3.80 -29.83
CA ASN A 158 20.36 -2.75 -30.83
C ASN A 158 19.28 -1.67 -30.61
N LYS A 159 18.05 -2.05 -30.24
CA LYS A 159 16.98 -1.09 -29.88
C LYS A 159 17.36 -0.25 -28.67
N ALA A 160 17.92 -0.89 -27.63
CA ALA A 160 18.35 -0.20 -26.43
C ALA A 160 19.46 0.83 -26.74
N LEU A 161 20.43 0.47 -27.58
CA LEU A 161 21.47 1.39 -28.04
C LEU A 161 20.90 2.58 -28.84
N PHE A 162 19.87 2.33 -29.65
CA PHE A 162 19.18 3.39 -30.40
C PHE A 162 18.46 4.39 -29.49
N GLU A 163 17.80 3.93 -28.42
CA GLU A 163 17.06 4.79 -27.48
C GLU A 163 17.96 5.49 -26.44
N LEU A 164 19.17 4.97 -26.22
CA LEU A 164 20.07 5.40 -25.15
C LEU A 164 20.39 6.91 -25.16
N PRO A 165 20.71 7.58 -26.29
CA PRO A 165 21.02 9.00 -26.27
C PRO A 165 19.88 9.86 -25.71
N PHE A 166 18.64 9.54 -26.10
CA PHE A 166 17.45 10.23 -25.62
C PHE A 166 17.22 10.00 -24.13
N LEU A 167 17.24 8.74 -23.69
CA LEU A 167 17.02 8.39 -22.28
C LEU A 167 18.11 8.94 -21.35
N TYR A 168 19.36 8.93 -21.80
CA TYR A 168 20.48 9.49 -21.05
C TYR A 168 20.35 11.01 -20.90
N ALA A 169 19.98 11.71 -21.97
CA ALA A 169 19.75 13.15 -21.93
C ALA A 169 18.60 13.52 -20.97
N GLU A 170 17.47 12.80 -21.05
CA GLU A 170 16.34 13.00 -20.16
C GLU A 170 16.75 12.78 -18.69
N ALA A 171 17.41 11.66 -18.40
CA ALA A 171 17.88 11.33 -17.05
C ALA A 171 18.86 12.39 -16.49
N SER A 172 19.77 12.88 -17.33
CA SER A 172 20.76 13.90 -16.96
C SER A 172 20.13 15.26 -16.65
N SER A 173 18.98 15.58 -17.27
CA SER A 173 18.30 16.88 -17.10
C SER A 173 17.45 16.96 -15.81
N LEU A 174 17.05 15.82 -15.24
CA LEU A 174 16.14 15.74 -14.09
C LEU A 174 16.60 16.52 -12.83
N PRO A 175 17.88 16.48 -12.41
CA PRO A 175 18.32 17.23 -11.24
C PRO A 175 18.13 18.73 -11.40
N ASP A 176 18.39 19.27 -12.58
CA ASP A 176 18.30 20.71 -12.83
C ASP A 176 16.85 21.17 -12.99
N SER A 177 16.00 20.35 -13.63
CA SER A 177 14.56 20.62 -13.68
C SER A 177 13.96 20.68 -12.26
N MET A 178 14.38 19.78 -11.37
CA MET A 178 13.98 19.77 -9.96
C MET A 178 14.45 21.04 -9.22
N LYS A 179 15.72 21.44 -9.38
CA LYS A 179 16.25 22.70 -8.82
C LYS A 179 15.48 23.92 -9.31
N MET A 180 15.19 23.99 -10.62
CA MET A 180 14.40 25.09 -11.20
C MET A 180 12.99 25.15 -10.61
N GLN A 181 12.33 24.00 -10.45
CA GLN A 181 11.01 23.91 -9.83
C GLN A 181 11.03 24.44 -8.38
N MET A 182 12.03 24.07 -7.59
CA MET A 182 12.21 24.56 -6.21
C MET A 182 12.45 26.07 -6.18
N ARG A 183 13.32 26.60 -7.05
CA ARG A 183 13.59 28.04 -7.15
C ARG A 183 12.33 28.83 -7.51
N ARG A 184 11.53 28.34 -8.45
CA ARG A 184 10.22 28.94 -8.82
C ARG A 184 9.26 28.96 -7.63
N ARG A 185 9.16 27.86 -6.88
CA ARG A 185 8.33 27.78 -5.65
C ARG A 185 8.79 28.80 -4.60
N ARG A 186 10.10 28.96 -4.38
CA ARG A 186 10.66 29.95 -3.44
C ARG A 186 10.30 31.39 -3.82
N ARG A 187 10.49 31.76 -5.10
CA ARG A 187 10.14 33.10 -5.61
C ARG A 187 8.65 33.43 -5.42
N ARG A 188 7.75 32.48 -5.70
CA ARG A 188 6.30 32.67 -5.48
C ARG A 188 5.97 32.95 -4.00
N ARG A 189 6.66 32.29 -3.06
CA ARG A 189 6.47 32.53 -1.62
C ARG A 189 6.98 33.91 -1.20
N GLN A 190 8.11 34.36 -1.74
CA GLN A 190 8.66 35.69 -1.45
C GLN A 190 7.74 36.81 -1.97
N ALA A 191 7.25 36.70 -3.21
CA ALA A 191 6.30 37.67 -3.76
C ALA A 191 4.99 37.76 -2.96
N ARG A 192 4.49 36.64 -2.44
CA ARG A 192 3.31 36.63 -1.54
C ARG A 192 3.58 37.36 -0.23
N ARG A 193 4.75 37.15 0.39
CA ARG A 193 5.11 37.84 1.66
C ARG A 193 5.23 39.35 1.47
N VAL A 194 5.84 39.79 0.37
CA VAL A 194 5.94 41.23 0.03
C VAL A 194 4.54 41.84 -0.16
N LYS A 195 3.65 41.18 -0.91
CA LYS A 195 2.27 41.65 -1.11
C LYS A 195 1.43 41.69 0.17
N THR A 196 1.71 40.80 1.13
CA THR A 196 1.00 40.79 2.43
C THR A 196 1.55 41.88 3.35
N SER A 197 2.87 42.13 3.31
CA SER A 197 3.54 43.21 4.06
C SER A 197 3.17 44.61 3.56
N GLN A 198 2.76 44.76 2.30
CA GLN A 198 2.29 46.05 1.74
C GLN A 198 0.79 46.30 1.98
N ARG A 199 0.06 45.32 2.52
CA ARG A 199 -1.39 45.41 2.81
C ARG A 199 -1.70 45.48 4.30
N ALA A 200 -0.69 45.38 5.15
CA ALA A 200 -0.75 45.61 6.59
C ALA A 200 -0.22 47.01 6.88
#